data_AF-A0A093H6I8-F1
#
_entry.id   AF-A0A093H6I8-F1
#
_cell.length_a   1.000
_cell.length_b   1.000
_cell.length_c   1.000
_cell.angle_alpha   90.00
_cell.angle_beta   90.00
_cell.angle_gamma   90.00
#
_symmetry.space_group_name_H-M   'P 1'
#
loop_
_entity.id
_entity.type
_entity.pdbx_description
1 polymer ?
#
loop_
_entity_poly.entity_id
_entity_poly.type
_entity_poly.pdbx_seq_one_letter_code
_entity_poly.pdbx_strand_id
1 'polypeptide(L)'
;PICFDMIEEAYMTKCGHSFCYKCIHQSLEDNNRCPKCNYVVDNIDHLYPNFLVNELILKQKQRSEEKRLKLDHSVSSTNGHRWQIIQDLLGTDQDNLDLANVNLMLELLVQKKKQLEAESHAAQLQILMEFLKVARRNKREQLEQIQKELSVLEEDIKRVEEMSGLYSPVSEDSTVPQFEAPSPSHSSIIDSTEYSQPPGFSGSSQTKKQPWYNSTLASRRKRLTAHFEDLEQCYFSTRMTRVSDDSRTTSQLDEFQECLSKFTRYNSVRPLATLSYASDLYNGSSIVSSIEFDRDCDYFAIAGVTKKIKVYEYGTVIQDAVDIHYPENEMTCNSKISCISWSSYHKNLLASSDYEGTVILWDGFTGQRSKVYQEHEKRCWSVDFNLMDPKLLASGSDDAKVKLWSTNLDNSVASIEAKANVCCVKFSPSSRYHLAFGCADHCVHYYDLRNTKQPIMVFKGHRKAVSYAKFVSGEEIVSA
;
A
#
# COMPACT_ATOMS: atom_id res chain seq x y z
N PRO A 1 17.51 -25.88 21.09
CA PRO A 1 16.86 -26.55 19.93
C PRO A 1 16.50 -27.99 20.29
N ILE A 2 15.23 -28.39 20.13
CA ILE A 2 14.80 -29.76 20.44
C ILE A 2 15.13 -30.78 19.34
N CYS A 3 15.65 -30.31 18.20
CA CYS A 3 16.09 -31.14 17.09
C CYS A 3 17.43 -30.59 16.59
N PHE A 4 18.41 -31.48 16.41
CA PHE A 4 19.74 -31.16 15.87
C PHE A 4 19.92 -31.62 14.43
N ASP A 5 19.01 -32.49 13.95
CA ASP A 5 19.00 -33.05 12.60
C ASP A 5 17.92 -32.39 11.73
N MET A 6 17.93 -32.71 10.43
CA MET A 6 16.86 -32.25 9.54
C MET A 6 15.51 -32.85 9.95
N ILE A 7 14.48 -31.99 9.99
CA ILE A 7 13.12 -32.39 10.31
C ILE A 7 12.61 -33.38 9.26
N GLU A 8 12.26 -34.60 9.70
CA GLU A 8 11.70 -35.62 8.82
C GLU A 8 10.20 -35.39 8.58
N GLU A 9 9.46 -35.10 9.65
CA GLU A 9 8.02 -34.85 9.65
C GLU A 9 7.72 -33.66 10.56
N ALA A 10 7.21 -32.58 9.97
CA ALA A 10 6.85 -31.37 10.68
C ALA A 10 5.43 -31.44 11.22
N TYR A 11 5.30 -31.24 12.52
CA TYR A 11 4.02 -31.09 13.22
C TYR A 11 3.95 -29.73 13.91
N MET A 12 2.75 -29.17 13.93
CA MET A 12 2.44 -27.87 14.47
C MET A 12 1.63 -28.01 15.75
N THR A 13 2.05 -27.29 16.77
CA THR A 13 1.29 -27.13 18.02
C THR A 13 0.17 -26.08 17.84
N LYS A 14 -0.87 -26.08 18.69
CA LYS A 14 -1.95 -25.07 18.66
C LYS A 14 -1.47 -23.61 18.65
N CYS A 15 -0.31 -23.33 19.23
CA CYS A 15 0.30 -21.99 19.21
C CYS A 15 0.95 -21.60 17.86
N GLY A 16 0.84 -22.44 16.83
CA GLY A 16 1.35 -22.17 15.48
C GLY A 16 2.83 -22.51 15.26
N HIS A 17 3.53 -22.99 16.30
CA HIS A 17 4.94 -23.37 16.18
C HIS A 17 5.10 -24.80 15.68
N SER A 18 6.00 -24.97 14.70
CA SER A 18 6.27 -26.25 14.03
C SER A 18 7.60 -26.86 14.44
N PHE A 19 7.61 -28.16 14.65
CA PHE A 19 8.74 -28.95 15.13
C PHE A 19 8.77 -30.33 14.46
N CYS A 20 9.89 -31.06 14.60
CA CYS A 20 9.93 -32.48 14.25
C CYS A 20 9.03 -33.29 15.18
N TYR A 21 8.19 -34.18 14.62
CA TYR A 21 7.24 -35.00 15.36
C TYR A 21 7.89 -35.74 16.53
N LYS A 22 8.96 -36.50 16.27
CA LYS A 22 9.68 -37.27 17.30
C LYS A 22 10.18 -36.38 18.44
N CYS A 23 10.72 -35.21 18.10
CA CYS A 23 11.30 -34.28 19.08
C CYS A 23 10.24 -33.56 19.92
N ILE A 24 9.12 -33.14 19.31
CA ILE A 24 8.05 -32.47 20.05
C ILE A 24 7.24 -33.47 20.87
N HIS A 25 7.08 -34.71 20.40
CA HIS A 25 6.44 -35.79 21.16
C HIS A 25 7.23 -36.07 22.45
N GLN A 26 8.55 -36.30 22.35
CA GLN A 26 9.40 -36.50 23.53
C GLN A 26 9.39 -35.28 24.46
N SER A 27 9.48 -34.07 23.91
CA SER A 27 9.46 -32.85 24.71
C SER A 27 8.14 -32.65 25.46
N LEU A 28 7.01 -33.09 24.89
CA LEU A 28 5.69 -32.99 25.53
C LEU A 28 5.45 -34.07 26.58
N GLU A 29 6.10 -35.23 26.47
CA GLU A 29 6.16 -36.24 27.53
C GLU A 29 6.91 -35.72 28.76
N ASP A 30 8.01 -34.99 28.55
CA ASP A 30 8.83 -34.45 29.64
C ASP A 30 8.25 -33.15 30.23
N ASN A 31 7.63 -32.31 29.40
CA ASN A 31 7.06 -31.04 29.80
C ASN A 31 5.90 -30.65 28.87
N ASN A 32 4.70 -30.48 29.41
CA ASN A 32 3.48 -30.21 28.65
C ASN A 32 3.40 -28.79 28.05
N ARG A 33 4.52 -28.20 27.64
CA ARG A 33 4.63 -26.82 27.16
C ARG A 33 5.40 -26.74 25.86
N CYS A 34 4.97 -25.84 24.99
CA CYS A 34 5.65 -25.53 23.74
C CYS A 34 7.08 -25.03 24.00
N PRO A 35 8.12 -25.66 23.43
CA PRO A 35 9.51 -25.28 23.67
C PRO A 35 9.91 -23.88 23.20
N LYS A 36 9.08 -23.22 22.37
CA LYS A 36 9.36 -21.88 21.83
C LYS A 36 8.64 -20.75 22.56
N CYS A 37 7.42 -20.97 23.02
CA CYS A 37 6.59 -19.90 23.63
C CYS A 37 5.97 -20.27 24.97
N ASN A 38 6.29 -21.46 25.50
CA ASN A 38 5.83 -21.98 26.79
C ASN A 38 4.30 -22.16 26.94
N TYR A 39 3.57 -22.09 25.82
CA TYR A 39 2.14 -22.35 25.72
C TYR A 39 1.83 -23.79 26.14
N VAL A 40 0.83 -24.00 27.00
CA VAL A 40 0.47 -25.33 27.51
C VAL A 40 -0.21 -26.14 26.42
N VAL A 41 0.30 -27.35 26.18
CA VAL A 41 -0.27 -28.31 25.23
C VAL A 41 -0.72 -29.52 26.05
N ASP A 42 -2.00 -29.52 26.44
CA ASP A 42 -2.55 -30.48 27.40
C ASP A 42 -2.64 -31.92 26.89
N ASN A 43 -2.64 -32.13 25.57
CA ASN A 43 -2.75 -33.46 24.96
C ASN A 43 -1.98 -33.53 23.64
N ILE A 44 -1.37 -34.68 23.35
CA ILE A 44 -0.60 -34.99 22.14
C ILE A 44 -1.49 -34.91 20.88
N ASP A 45 -2.79 -35.17 21.02
CA ASP A 45 -3.79 -35.01 19.96
C ASP A 45 -3.94 -33.55 19.45
N HIS A 46 -3.32 -32.59 20.13
CA HIS A 46 -3.27 -31.19 19.72
C HIS A 46 -2.06 -30.86 18.82
N LEU A 47 -1.36 -31.88 18.33
CA LEU A 47 -0.34 -31.78 17.29
C LEU A 47 -0.97 -32.04 15.91
N TYR A 48 -0.81 -31.09 15.00
CA TYR A 48 -1.36 -31.18 13.65
C TYR A 48 -0.23 -31.32 12.62
N PRO A 49 -0.32 -32.24 11.65
CA PRO A 49 0.66 -32.32 10.56
C PRO A 49 0.75 -30.97 9.83
N ASN A 50 1.95 -30.44 9.67
CA ASN A 50 2.16 -29.22 8.89
C ASN A 50 2.43 -29.59 7.43
N PHE A 51 1.36 -29.75 6.64
CA PHE A 51 1.43 -30.15 5.24
C PHE A 51 2.29 -29.22 4.38
N LEU A 52 2.27 -27.90 4.65
CA LEU A 52 3.05 -26.92 3.89
C LEU A 52 4.56 -27.08 4.15
N VAL A 53 4.96 -27.27 5.41
CA VAL A 53 6.36 -27.51 5.77
C VAL A 53 6.81 -28.89 5.31
N ASN A 54 5.93 -29.90 5.38
CA ASN A 54 6.22 -31.24 4.85
C ASN A 54 6.42 -31.24 3.33
N GLU A 55 5.66 -30.45 2.56
CA GLU A 55 5.95 -30.25 1.13
C GLU A 55 7.36 -29.68 0.89
N LEU A 56 7.79 -28.73 1.73
CA LEU A 56 9.13 -28.13 1.61
C LEU A 56 10.23 -29.12 2.00
N ILE A 57 10.01 -29.92 3.04
CA ILE A 57 10.91 -31.01 3.43
C ILE A 57 11.02 -32.04 2.30
N LEU A 58 9.91 -32.41 1.67
CA LEU A 58 9.90 -33.33 0.52
C LEU A 58 10.64 -32.76 -0.69
N LYS A 59 10.41 -31.50 -1.04
CA LYS A 59 11.15 -30.81 -2.11
C LYS A 59 12.65 -30.71 -1.80
N GLN A 60 13.02 -30.51 -0.53
CA GLN A 60 14.41 -30.47 -0.10
C GLN A 60 15.05 -31.87 -0.11
N LYS A 61 14.31 -32.92 0.31
CA LYS A 61 14.73 -34.32 0.19
C LYS A 61 14.97 -34.69 -1.27
N GLN A 62 14.03 -34.36 -2.15
CA GLN A 62 14.19 -34.54 -3.61
C GLN A 62 15.37 -33.75 -4.17
N ARG A 63 15.61 -32.50 -3.75
CA ARG A 63 16.82 -31.76 -4.15
C ARG A 63 18.10 -32.36 -3.59
N SER A 64 18.07 -32.93 -2.39
CA SER A 64 19.22 -33.60 -1.77
C SER A 64 19.49 -34.95 -2.43
N GLU A 65 18.46 -35.68 -2.85
CA GLU A 65 18.52 -36.92 -3.61
C GLU A 65 18.92 -36.64 -5.05
N GLU A 66 18.43 -35.59 -5.70
CA GLU A 66 18.92 -35.12 -7.00
C GLU A 66 20.36 -34.63 -6.90
N LYS A 67 20.77 -34.01 -5.79
CA LYS A 67 22.18 -33.68 -5.54
C LYS A 67 23.01 -34.93 -5.28
N ARG A 68 22.48 -35.95 -4.60
CA ARG A 68 23.13 -37.26 -4.42
C ARG A 68 23.19 -38.03 -5.72
N LEU A 69 22.16 -38.02 -6.55
CA LEU A 69 22.10 -38.65 -7.87
C LEU A 69 22.91 -37.88 -8.90
N LYS A 70 23.04 -36.54 -8.79
CA LYS A 70 23.98 -35.74 -9.59
C LYS A 70 25.40 -35.88 -9.08
N LEU A 71 25.64 -36.05 -7.78
CA LEU A 71 26.94 -36.50 -7.26
C LEU A 71 27.23 -37.93 -7.74
N ASP A 72 26.29 -38.86 -7.68
CA ASP A 72 26.49 -40.25 -8.06
C ASP A 72 26.56 -40.42 -9.59
N HIS A 73 25.90 -39.59 -10.41
CA HIS A 73 26.10 -39.59 -11.86
C HIS A 73 27.35 -38.81 -12.30
N SER A 74 27.77 -37.77 -11.58
CA SER A 74 29.05 -37.10 -11.84
C SER A 74 30.25 -37.81 -11.21
N VAL A 75 30.05 -38.70 -10.24
CA VAL A 75 31.09 -39.49 -9.57
C VAL A 75 31.13 -40.91 -10.11
N SER A 76 30.01 -41.58 -10.42
CA SER A 76 30.02 -42.96 -10.94
C SER A 76 30.40 -43.05 -12.42
N SER A 77 29.98 -42.11 -13.27
CA SER A 77 30.37 -42.14 -14.69
C SER A 77 31.84 -41.75 -14.90
N THR A 78 32.37 -40.76 -14.17
CA THR A 78 33.76 -40.33 -14.38
C THR A 78 34.77 -41.06 -13.49
N ASN A 79 34.40 -41.50 -12.27
CA ASN A 79 35.31 -42.32 -11.46
C ASN A 79 35.22 -43.80 -11.83
N GLY A 80 34.08 -44.34 -12.26
CA GLY A 80 33.99 -45.72 -12.74
C GLY A 80 34.93 -45.97 -13.92
N HIS A 81 34.90 -45.10 -14.94
CA HIS A 81 35.83 -45.17 -16.06
C HIS A 81 37.28 -44.83 -15.67
N ARG A 82 37.52 -43.87 -14.76
CA ARG A 82 38.90 -43.58 -14.29
C ARG A 82 39.51 -44.72 -13.46
N TRP A 83 38.72 -45.40 -12.62
CA TRP A 83 39.15 -46.57 -11.86
C TRP A 83 39.38 -47.77 -12.77
N GLN A 84 38.55 -47.97 -13.80
CA GLN A 84 38.76 -49.00 -14.82
C GLN A 84 40.03 -48.73 -15.63
N ILE A 85 40.30 -47.47 -16.00
CA ILE A 85 41.53 -47.07 -16.72
C ILE A 85 42.78 -47.26 -15.85
N ILE A 86 42.71 -46.95 -14.55
CA ILE A 86 43.82 -47.18 -13.61
C ILE A 86 44.01 -48.69 -13.37
N GLN A 87 42.93 -49.47 -13.30
CA GLN A 87 42.97 -50.94 -13.23
C GLN A 87 43.58 -51.56 -14.48
N ASP A 88 43.23 -51.08 -15.68
CA ASP A 88 43.78 -51.57 -16.95
C ASP A 88 45.25 -51.16 -17.13
N LEU A 89 45.66 -49.97 -16.67
CA LEU A 89 47.07 -49.55 -16.66
C LEU A 89 47.93 -50.37 -15.66
N LEU A 90 47.39 -50.69 -14.49
CA LEU A 90 48.10 -51.49 -13.47
C LEU A 90 48.04 -53.00 -13.74
N GLY A 91 47.09 -53.45 -14.57
CA GLY A 91 46.89 -54.86 -14.91
C GLY A 91 47.81 -55.38 -16.02
N THR A 92 48.52 -54.51 -16.75
CA THR A 92 49.33 -54.92 -17.91
C THR A 92 50.81 -55.21 -17.60
N ASP A 93 51.32 -54.81 -16.44
CA ASP A 93 52.72 -55.04 -15.99
C ASP A 93 52.81 -55.57 -14.55
N GLN A 94 52.06 -56.63 -14.23
CA GLN A 94 52.07 -57.23 -12.88
C GLN A 94 53.43 -57.83 -12.44
N ASP A 95 54.34 -58.10 -13.39
CA ASP A 95 55.61 -58.76 -13.10
C ASP A 95 56.78 -57.80 -12.77
N ASN A 96 56.57 -56.46 -12.84
CA ASN A 96 57.64 -55.46 -12.64
C ASN A 96 57.35 -54.36 -11.58
N LEU A 97 56.22 -54.43 -10.87
CA LEU A 97 55.95 -53.50 -9.76
C LEU A 97 56.48 -54.07 -8.43
N ASP A 98 57.72 -53.74 -8.10
CA ASP A 98 58.22 -53.97 -6.73
C ASP A 98 57.51 -53.05 -5.71
N LEU A 99 57.63 -53.38 -4.43
CA LEU A 99 57.02 -52.62 -3.34
C LEU A 99 57.52 -51.15 -3.28
N ALA A 100 58.73 -50.88 -3.78
CA ALA A 100 59.29 -49.53 -3.81
C ALA A 100 58.61 -48.66 -4.89
N ASN A 101 58.29 -49.22 -6.05
CA ASN A 101 57.54 -48.57 -7.12
C ASN A 101 56.11 -48.22 -6.67
N VAL A 102 55.47 -49.12 -5.90
CA VAL A 102 54.14 -48.87 -5.31
C VAL A 102 54.20 -47.74 -4.27
N ASN A 103 55.19 -47.74 -3.39
CA ASN A 103 55.38 -46.69 -2.40
C ASN A 103 55.67 -45.33 -3.06
N LEU A 104 56.49 -45.29 -4.10
CA LEU A 104 56.76 -44.08 -4.89
C LEU A 104 55.48 -43.53 -5.54
N MET A 105 54.64 -44.42 -6.08
CA MET A 105 53.38 -44.04 -6.70
C MET A 105 52.37 -43.48 -5.67
N LEU A 106 52.31 -44.07 -4.47
CA LEU A 106 51.52 -43.54 -3.35
C LEU A 106 52.03 -42.16 -2.90
N GLU A 107 53.35 -41.97 -2.83
CA GLU A 107 53.96 -40.70 -2.46
C GLU A 107 53.64 -39.60 -3.48
N LEU A 108 53.72 -39.91 -4.78
CA LEU A 108 53.32 -39.02 -5.87
C LEU A 108 51.81 -38.68 -5.84
N LEU A 109 50.94 -39.64 -5.51
CA LEU A 109 49.50 -39.40 -5.36
C LEU A 109 49.18 -38.51 -4.15
N VAL A 110 49.89 -38.69 -3.03
CA VAL A 110 49.77 -37.81 -1.85
C VAL A 110 50.26 -36.41 -2.18
N GLN A 111 51.35 -36.28 -2.93
CA GLN A 111 51.85 -34.99 -3.42
C GLN A 111 50.84 -34.32 -4.36
N LYS A 112 50.22 -35.08 -5.28
CA LYS A 112 49.21 -34.58 -6.20
C LYS A 112 47.92 -34.17 -5.49
N LYS A 113 47.49 -34.92 -4.46
CA LYS A 113 46.38 -34.55 -3.59
C LYS A 113 46.65 -33.22 -2.89
N LYS A 114 47.82 -33.06 -2.26
CA LYS A 114 48.21 -31.79 -1.61
C LYS A 114 48.23 -30.63 -2.61
N GLN A 115 48.68 -30.87 -3.83
CA GLN A 115 48.66 -29.87 -4.90
C GLN A 115 47.21 -29.45 -5.25
N LEU A 116 46.31 -30.40 -5.48
CA LEU A 116 44.90 -30.11 -5.80
C LEU A 116 44.17 -29.41 -4.64
N GLU A 117 44.47 -29.78 -3.40
CA GLU A 117 43.93 -29.09 -2.21
C GLU A 117 44.44 -27.64 -2.13
N ALA A 118 45.72 -27.40 -2.41
CA ALA A 118 46.28 -26.06 -2.48
C ALA A 118 45.69 -25.22 -3.63
N GLU A 119 45.49 -25.81 -4.81
CA GLU A 119 44.85 -25.17 -5.96
C GLU A 119 43.38 -24.82 -5.66
N SER A 120 42.65 -25.73 -5.01
CA SER A 120 41.26 -25.49 -4.56
C SER A 120 41.20 -24.36 -3.53
N HIS A 121 42.09 -24.37 -2.54
CA HIS A 121 42.17 -23.32 -1.53
C HIS A 121 42.56 -21.96 -2.16
N ALA A 122 43.48 -21.95 -3.12
CA ALA A 122 43.84 -20.75 -3.86
C ALA A 122 42.65 -20.20 -4.67
N ALA A 123 41.87 -21.07 -5.33
CA ALA A 123 40.65 -20.67 -6.04
C ALA A 123 39.59 -20.09 -5.10
N GLN A 124 39.41 -20.68 -3.92
CA GLN A 124 38.50 -20.14 -2.88
C GLN A 124 38.93 -18.75 -2.40
N LEU A 125 40.23 -18.56 -2.14
CA LEU A 125 40.77 -17.25 -1.77
C LEU A 125 40.62 -16.23 -2.90
N GLN A 126 40.74 -16.64 -4.16
CA GLN A 126 40.55 -15.76 -5.31
C GLN A 126 39.10 -15.27 -5.41
N ILE A 127 38.11 -16.16 -5.27
CA ILE A 127 36.69 -15.79 -5.25
C ILE A 127 36.38 -14.85 -4.08
N LEU A 128 36.91 -15.14 -2.89
CA LEU A 128 36.77 -14.27 -1.73
C LEU A 128 37.37 -12.89 -2.00
N MET A 129 38.55 -12.82 -2.63
CA MET A 129 39.18 -11.55 -3.00
C MET A 129 38.35 -10.75 -4.01
N GLU A 130 37.74 -11.41 -5.00
CA GLU A 130 36.83 -10.75 -5.95
C GLU A 130 35.59 -10.19 -5.24
N PHE A 131 34.95 -11.01 -4.39
CA PHE A 131 33.84 -10.56 -3.56
C PHE A 131 34.23 -9.34 -2.71
N LEU A 132 35.38 -9.37 -2.03
CA LEU A 132 35.85 -8.25 -1.20
C LEU A 132 36.12 -6.99 -2.04
N LYS A 133 36.68 -7.13 -3.25
CA LYS A 133 36.91 -5.99 -4.16
C LYS A 133 35.59 -5.37 -4.62
N VAL A 134 34.59 -6.19 -4.97
CA VAL A 134 33.25 -5.72 -5.37
C VAL A 134 32.52 -5.08 -4.19
N ALA A 135 32.53 -5.72 -3.01
CA ALA A 135 31.93 -5.17 -1.81
C ALA A 135 32.54 -3.82 -1.42
N ARG A 136 33.89 -3.70 -1.49
CA ARG A 136 34.59 -2.43 -1.26
C ARG A 136 34.21 -1.36 -2.29
N ARG A 137 34.06 -1.73 -3.56
CA ARG A 137 33.63 -0.80 -4.62
C ARG A 137 32.21 -0.29 -4.35
N ASN A 138 31.26 -1.19 -4.08
CA ASN A 138 29.88 -0.82 -3.77
C ASN A 138 29.80 0.10 -2.54
N LYS A 139 30.63 -0.15 -1.50
CA LYS A 139 30.70 0.72 -0.32
C LYS A 139 31.30 2.09 -0.63
N ARG A 140 32.27 2.19 -1.54
CA ARG A 140 32.80 3.49 -2.02
C ARG A 140 31.75 4.26 -2.82
N GLU A 141 31.05 3.61 -3.73
CA GLU A 141 29.97 4.24 -4.51
C GLU A 141 28.83 4.74 -3.60
N GLN A 142 28.47 3.97 -2.56
CA GLN A 142 27.54 4.42 -1.50
C GLN A 142 28.07 5.64 -0.74
N LEU A 143 29.36 5.65 -0.40
CA LEU A 143 29.99 6.77 0.32
C LEU A 143 30.00 8.05 -0.54
N GLU A 144 30.34 7.94 -1.82
CA GLU A 144 30.29 9.07 -2.77
C GLU A 144 28.87 9.63 -2.92
N GLN A 145 27.86 8.77 -2.98
CA GLN A 145 26.45 9.18 -3.04
C GLN A 145 26.03 9.92 -1.78
N ILE A 146 26.35 9.39 -0.59
CA ILE A 146 26.03 10.04 0.69
C ILE A 146 26.77 11.37 0.83
N GLN A 147 28.02 11.47 0.38
CA GLN A 147 28.77 12.74 0.39
C GLN A 147 28.08 13.81 -0.45
N LYS A 148 27.52 13.43 -1.60
CA LYS A 148 26.76 14.35 -2.46
C LYS A 148 25.43 14.77 -1.82
N GLU A 149 24.74 13.85 -1.14
CA GLU A 149 23.51 14.16 -0.41
C GLU A 149 23.77 15.12 0.75
N LEU A 150 24.85 14.89 1.51
CA LEU A 150 25.28 15.78 2.59
C LEU A 150 25.64 17.17 2.09
N SER A 151 26.37 17.30 0.97
CA SER A 151 26.72 18.63 0.44
C SER A 151 25.48 19.45 0.07
N VAL A 152 24.45 18.81 -0.50
CA VAL A 152 23.17 19.48 -0.82
C VAL A 152 22.48 19.92 0.48
N LEU A 153 22.39 19.06 1.49
CA LEU A 153 21.81 19.41 2.78
C LEU A 153 22.54 20.57 3.46
N GLU A 154 23.87 20.58 3.45
CA GLU A 154 24.66 21.67 4.03
C GLU A 154 24.41 23.01 3.33
N GLU A 155 24.34 23.02 2.00
CA GLU A 155 23.98 24.21 1.23
C GLU A 155 22.58 24.72 1.58
N ASP A 156 21.61 23.81 1.75
CA ASP A 156 20.22 24.17 2.03
C ASP A 156 19.99 24.62 3.46
N ILE A 157 20.67 24.00 4.43
CA ILE A 157 20.68 24.46 5.82
C ILE A 157 21.19 25.90 5.84
N LYS A 158 22.31 26.18 5.17
CA LYS A 158 22.86 27.53 5.09
C LYS A 158 21.88 28.53 4.47
N ARG A 159 21.20 28.16 3.37
CA ARG A 159 20.17 29.00 2.74
C ARG A 159 19.00 29.29 3.68
N VAL A 160 18.52 28.27 4.40
CA VAL A 160 17.42 28.43 5.37
C VAL A 160 17.86 29.32 6.54
N GLU A 161 19.10 29.17 7.02
CA GLU A 161 19.69 30.03 8.05
C GLU A 161 19.75 31.50 7.57
N GLU A 162 20.23 31.75 6.35
CA GLU A 162 20.26 33.08 5.72
C GLU A 162 18.85 33.69 5.60
N MET A 163 17.84 32.91 5.19
CA MET A 163 16.45 33.35 5.13
C MET A 163 15.84 33.63 6.51
N SER A 164 16.18 32.81 7.51
CA SER A 164 15.70 32.97 8.89
C SER A 164 16.33 34.18 9.58
N GLY A 165 17.58 34.52 9.25
CA GLY A 165 18.30 35.69 9.77
C GLY A 165 17.67 37.03 9.36
N LEU A 166 16.95 37.06 8.23
CA LEU A 166 16.13 38.21 7.80
C LEU A 166 14.79 38.32 8.54
N TYR A 167 14.35 37.24 9.20
CA TYR A 167 13.04 37.09 9.84
C TYR A 167 13.12 36.81 11.34
N SER A 168 14.17 37.27 12.04
CA SER A 168 14.20 37.18 13.50
C SER A 168 13.22 38.20 14.11
N PRO A 169 12.15 37.78 14.81
CA PRO A 169 11.47 38.68 15.73
C PRO A 169 12.39 38.84 16.93
N VAL A 170 12.86 40.06 17.16
CA VAL A 170 13.60 40.41 18.37
C VAL A 170 12.73 40.08 19.58
N SER A 171 13.08 39.03 20.31
CA SER A 171 12.70 38.85 21.70
C SER A 171 13.74 38.01 22.40
N GLU A 172 14.43 38.66 23.33
CA GLU A 172 15.41 38.13 24.26
C GLU A 172 14.87 36.95 25.09
N ASP A 173 15.82 36.11 25.52
CA ASP A 173 15.74 35.15 26.61
C ASP A 173 14.64 34.08 26.58
N SER A 174 15.05 32.86 26.27
CA SER A 174 14.60 31.67 27.01
C SER A 174 15.55 30.50 26.77
N THR A 175 16.41 30.28 27.75
CA THR A 175 17.22 29.08 27.97
C THR A 175 16.31 27.84 27.97
N VAL A 176 16.50 26.92 27.04
CA VAL A 176 15.91 25.58 27.09
C VAL A 176 17.06 24.58 27.27
N PRO A 177 17.05 23.73 28.33
CA PRO A 177 18.11 22.75 28.52
C PRO A 177 17.99 21.61 27.50
N GLN A 178 19.14 21.18 26.99
CA GLN A 178 19.34 19.91 26.29
C GLN A 178 18.77 18.76 27.14
N PHE A 179 17.87 17.96 26.56
CA PHE A 179 17.48 16.68 27.13
C PHE A 179 18.06 15.56 26.25
N GLU A 180 19.06 14.88 26.79
CA GLU A 180 19.55 13.60 26.29
C GLU A 180 18.45 12.55 26.39
N ALA A 181 18.38 11.67 25.39
CA ALA A 181 17.46 10.53 25.38
C ALA A 181 17.93 9.44 26.37
N PRO A 182 17.04 8.87 27.20
CA PRO A 182 17.32 7.61 27.89
C PRO A 182 16.69 6.42 27.16
N SER A 183 17.49 5.37 27.04
CA SER A 183 17.18 4.01 26.56
C SER A 183 16.15 3.29 27.46
N PRO A 184 15.56 2.16 26.99
CA PRO A 184 14.41 1.54 27.64
C PRO A 184 14.83 0.54 28.72
N SER A 185 14.17 0.61 29.89
CA SER A 185 14.18 -0.49 30.86
C SER A 185 12.83 -0.64 31.58
N HIS A 186 12.29 -1.85 31.44
CA HIS A 186 11.23 -2.60 32.13
C HIS A 186 10.51 -2.07 33.39
N SER A 187 9.18 -2.33 33.36
CA SER A 187 8.24 -2.66 34.47
C SER A 187 7.93 -1.54 35.48
N SER A 188 6.71 -1.31 35.98
CA SER A 188 5.58 -2.19 36.30
C SER A 188 4.26 -1.41 36.48
N ILE A 189 3.16 -2.11 36.22
CA ILE A 189 1.78 -1.95 36.71
C ILE A 189 1.63 -1.14 38.02
N ILE A 190 0.68 -0.19 38.05
CA ILE A 190 -0.38 -0.03 39.08
C ILE A 190 -1.51 0.85 38.52
N ASP A 191 -2.71 0.34 38.76
CA ASP A 191 -4.06 0.84 38.49
C ASP A 191 -4.43 2.00 39.42
N SER A 192 -5.23 2.97 38.94
CA SER A 192 -6.05 3.86 39.77
C SER A 192 -7.06 4.60 38.89
N THR A 193 -8.27 4.05 38.91
CA THR A 193 -9.54 4.69 38.61
C THR A 193 -9.70 6.04 39.31
N GLU A 194 -10.09 7.10 38.59
CA GLU A 194 -10.92 8.15 39.17
C GLU A 194 -11.78 8.86 38.10
N TYR A 195 -13.09 8.70 38.29
CA TYR A 195 -14.18 9.42 37.65
C TYR A 195 -14.10 10.91 38.03
N SER A 196 -14.23 11.82 37.08
CA SER A 196 -14.59 13.22 37.35
C SER A 196 -15.31 13.84 36.16
N GLN A 197 -16.51 14.34 36.43
CA GLN A 197 -17.51 14.95 35.53
C GLN A 197 -17.05 16.28 34.87
N PRO A 198 -17.74 16.76 33.81
CA PRO A 198 -17.31 17.92 33.03
C PRO A 198 -17.67 19.25 33.69
N PRO A 199 -16.87 20.32 33.58
CA PRO A 199 -17.27 21.63 34.06
C PRO A 199 -18.25 22.29 33.09
N GLY A 200 -19.39 22.67 33.66
CA GLY A 200 -20.45 23.41 33.00
C GLY A 200 -20.10 24.86 32.66
N PHE A 201 -20.97 25.37 31.80
CA PHE A 201 -21.07 26.72 31.28
C PHE A 201 -21.28 27.75 32.42
N SER A 202 -20.37 28.71 32.57
CA SER A 202 -20.69 30.01 33.19
C SER A 202 -19.80 31.10 32.62
N GLY A 203 -20.44 32.17 32.16
CA GLY A 203 -19.79 33.31 31.53
C GLY A 203 -19.07 34.19 32.55
N SER A 204 -17.83 34.55 32.23
CA SER A 204 -17.17 35.74 32.75
C SER A 204 -16.10 36.18 31.76
N SER A 205 -16.29 37.37 31.23
CA SER A 205 -15.44 38.13 30.33
C SER A 205 -14.11 38.51 31.00
N GLN A 206 -13.06 37.72 30.73
CA GLN A 206 -11.69 38.24 30.72
C GLN A 206 -10.90 37.63 29.57
N THR A 207 -10.60 38.48 28.61
CA THR A 207 -9.67 38.26 27.50
C THR A 207 -8.28 37.93 28.02
N LYS A 208 -7.93 36.65 28.10
CA LYS A 208 -6.53 36.20 28.03
C LYS A 208 -6.26 35.72 26.61
N LYS A 209 -5.65 36.58 25.81
CA LYS A 209 -5.08 36.20 24.51
C LYS A 209 -3.89 35.26 24.75
N GLN A 210 -3.96 34.08 24.12
CA GLN A 210 -2.90 33.08 23.83
C GLN A 210 -2.45 32.14 24.96
N PRO A 211 -2.50 30.82 24.68
CA PRO A 211 -1.28 30.11 24.27
C PRO A 211 -1.51 29.03 23.18
N TRP A 212 -2.10 29.37 22.03
CA TRP A 212 -2.34 28.39 20.94
C TRP A 212 -1.18 28.26 19.95
N TYR A 213 -0.22 29.19 19.95
CA TYR A 213 0.91 29.15 19.01
C TYR A 213 1.96 28.08 19.34
N ASN A 214 2.27 27.80 20.62
CA ASN A 214 3.35 26.85 20.98
C ASN A 214 2.95 25.37 20.89
N SER A 215 1.64 25.07 20.92
CA SER A 215 1.11 23.71 20.80
C SER A 215 1.24 23.10 19.39
N THR A 216 1.46 23.93 18.36
CA THR A 216 1.56 23.46 16.97
C THR A 216 2.95 23.01 16.58
N LEU A 217 4.03 23.71 16.97
CA LEU A 217 5.39 23.38 16.49
C LEU A 217 5.89 22.03 17.02
N ALA A 218 5.70 21.74 18.31
CA ALA A 218 6.05 20.44 18.89
C ALA A 218 5.27 19.29 18.24
N SER A 219 3.97 19.49 17.98
CA SER A 219 3.11 18.54 17.27
C SER A 219 3.46 18.38 15.78
N ARG A 220 3.98 19.43 15.13
CA ARG A 220 4.53 19.38 13.76
C ARG A 220 5.86 18.61 13.75
N ARG A 221 6.76 18.86 14.71
CA ARG A 221 8.04 18.14 14.87
C ARG A 221 7.84 16.65 15.09
N LYS A 222 6.93 16.25 15.99
CA LYS A 222 6.62 14.83 16.26
C LYS A 222 6.18 14.06 15.00
N ARG A 223 5.42 14.70 14.11
CA ARG A 223 4.98 14.09 12.84
C ARG A 223 6.09 14.03 11.81
N LEU A 224 6.90 15.08 11.73
CA LEU A 224 8.10 15.09 10.90
C LEU A 224 9.01 13.91 11.27
N THR A 225 9.22 13.66 12.56
CA THR A 225 10.02 12.49 13.01
C THR A 225 9.34 11.14 12.72
N ALA A 226 7.99 11.08 12.72
CA ALA A 226 7.28 9.83 12.46
C ALA A 226 7.33 9.42 10.97
N HIS A 227 7.39 10.40 10.06
CA HIS A 227 7.45 10.20 8.61
C HIS A 227 8.77 10.68 8.01
N PHE A 228 9.85 10.67 8.81
CA PHE A 228 11.11 11.28 8.41
C PHE A 228 11.70 10.61 7.18
N GLU A 229 11.73 9.27 7.14
CA GLU A 229 12.27 8.50 6.01
C GLU A 229 11.53 8.80 4.70
N ASP A 230 10.20 8.88 4.73
CA ASP A 230 9.38 9.21 3.55
C ASP A 230 9.62 10.66 3.09
N LEU A 231 9.71 11.59 4.05
CA LEU A 231 9.97 13.01 3.77
C LEU A 231 11.40 13.23 3.25
N GLU A 232 12.37 12.47 3.73
CA GLU A 232 13.76 12.48 3.28
C GLU A 232 13.87 11.94 1.84
N GLN A 233 13.20 10.82 1.54
CA GLN A 233 13.12 10.32 0.17
C GLN A 233 12.43 11.32 -0.76
N CYS A 234 11.33 11.94 -0.31
CA CYS A 234 10.65 12.99 -1.06
C CYS A 234 11.60 14.17 -1.31
N TYR A 235 12.31 14.64 -0.29
CA TYR A 235 13.28 15.73 -0.39
C TYR A 235 14.32 15.45 -1.46
N PHE A 236 15.02 14.31 -1.38
CA PHE A 236 16.04 13.98 -2.37
C PHE A 236 15.47 13.70 -3.76
N SER A 237 14.25 13.16 -3.86
CA SER A 237 13.60 12.98 -5.16
C SER A 237 13.32 14.32 -5.86
N THR A 238 12.87 15.33 -5.11
CA THR A 238 12.61 16.69 -5.61
C THR A 238 13.90 17.47 -5.86
N ARG A 239 14.91 17.32 -4.99
CA ARG A 239 16.18 18.06 -5.05
C ARG A 239 17.21 17.49 -6.01
N MET A 240 17.21 16.17 -6.22
CA MET A 240 18.18 15.48 -7.07
C MET A 240 17.59 15.07 -8.43
N THR A 241 16.38 15.51 -8.77
CA THR A 241 15.85 15.30 -10.13
C THR A 241 16.80 15.97 -11.13
N ARG A 242 17.36 15.20 -12.07
CA ARG A 242 18.40 15.66 -13.01
C ARG A 242 17.84 16.72 -13.97
N VAL A 243 17.97 18.00 -13.64
CA VAL A 243 17.72 19.11 -14.57
C VAL A 243 18.85 20.13 -14.44
N SER A 244 19.46 20.43 -15.58
CA SER A 244 20.73 21.14 -15.77
C SER A 244 20.62 22.67 -15.70
N ASP A 245 19.93 23.23 -14.71
CA ASP A 245 19.67 24.67 -14.67
C ASP A 245 19.75 25.25 -13.24
N ASP A 246 20.78 26.04 -12.96
CA ASP A 246 21.13 26.60 -11.62
C ASP A 246 20.03 27.50 -11.05
N SER A 247 19.22 28.13 -11.90
CA SER A 247 18.16 29.06 -11.47
C SER A 247 16.96 28.39 -10.77
N ARG A 248 16.85 27.06 -10.83
CA ARG A 248 15.73 26.30 -10.24
C ARG A 248 16.02 25.70 -8.87
N THR A 249 17.25 25.79 -8.38
CA THR A 249 17.65 25.21 -7.09
C THR A 249 16.94 25.84 -5.90
N THR A 250 16.65 27.14 -5.95
CA THR A 250 15.83 27.87 -4.97
C THR A 250 14.36 27.45 -5.06
N SER A 251 13.80 27.35 -6.28
CA SER A 251 12.41 26.93 -6.47
C SER A 251 12.13 25.50 -5.96
N GLN A 252 13.10 24.59 -6.02
CA GLN A 252 12.94 23.22 -5.52
C GLN A 252 12.93 23.14 -3.99
N LEU A 253 13.69 24.00 -3.31
CA LEU A 253 13.62 24.10 -1.85
C LEU A 253 12.26 24.67 -1.42
N ASP A 254 11.78 25.70 -2.12
CA ASP A 254 10.47 26.31 -1.88
C ASP A 254 9.32 25.31 -2.12
N GLU A 255 9.41 24.49 -3.17
CA GLU A 255 8.45 23.41 -3.47
C GLU A 255 8.39 22.38 -2.34
N PHE A 256 9.56 21.94 -1.84
CA PHE A 256 9.60 21.03 -0.69
C PHE A 256 9.09 21.69 0.60
N GLN A 257 9.40 22.97 0.82
CA GLN A 257 8.86 23.72 1.95
C GLN A 257 7.34 23.79 1.89
N GLU A 258 6.75 24.00 0.71
CA GLU A 258 5.31 23.98 0.50
C GLU A 258 4.73 22.59 0.78
N CYS A 259 5.38 21.53 0.29
CA CYS A 259 5.02 20.13 0.58
C CYS A 259 4.98 19.87 2.09
N LEU A 260 6.05 20.24 2.82
CA LEU A 260 6.15 20.06 4.26
C LEU A 260 5.09 20.88 5.01
N SER A 261 4.79 22.09 4.53
CA SER A 261 3.74 22.94 5.09
C SER A 261 2.35 22.32 4.90
N LYS A 262 2.04 21.84 3.69
CA LYS A 262 0.78 21.13 3.36
C LYS A 262 0.62 19.85 4.18
N PHE A 263 1.68 19.03 4.27
CA PHE A 263 1.70 17.78 5.04
C PHE A 263 1.42 18.02 6.53
N THR A 264 2.03 19.07 7.09
CA THR A 264 1.89 19.37 8.52
C THR A 264 0.70 20.27 8.87
N ARG A 265 -0.15 20.65 7.89
CA ARG A 265 -1.27 21.59 8.06
C ARG A 265 -2.35 21.12 9.03
N TYR A 266 -2.76 19.86 8.96
CA TYR A 266 -3.84 19.30 9.78
C TYR A 266 -3.31 18.17 10.66
N ASN A 267 -3.67 18.13 11.95
CA ASN A 267 -3.13 17.16 12.92
C ASN A 267 -4.21 16.31 13.63
N SER A 268 -5.48 16.62 13.41
CA SER A 268 -6.60 16.01 14.10
C SER A 268 -7.85 16.16 13.25
N VAL A 269 -8.81 15.27 13.46
CA VAL A 269 -10.15 15.33 12.89
C VAL A 269 -11.15 15.47 14.03
N ARG A 270 -12.09 16.38 13.87
CA ARG A 270 -13.18 16.60 14.84
C ARG A 270 -14.51 16.23 14.16
N PRO A 271 -15.23 15.20 14.65
CA PRO A 271 -16.59 14.95 14.21
C PRO A 271 -17.47 16.16 14.52
N LEU A 272 -18.22 16.64 13.52
CA LEU A 272 -19.18 17.73 13.67
C LEU A 272 -20.61 17.23 13.87
N ALA A 273 -20.98 16.15 13.17
CA ALA A 273 -22.30 15.53 13.24
C ALA A 273 -22.19 14.02 12.98
N THR A 274 -23.19 13.26 13.43
CA THR A 274 -23.33 11.82 13.17
C THR A 274 -24.74 11.53 12.68
N LEU A 275 -24.87 10.86 11.54
CA LEU A 275 -26.17 10.55 10.94
C LEU A 275 -26.32 9.05 10.74
N SER A 276 -27.54 8.53 10.94
CA SER A 276 -27.88 7.15 10.59
C SER A 276 -28.58 7.10 9.24
N TYR A 277 -28.02 6.36 8.30
CA TYR A 277 -28.65 6.12 7.00
C TYR A 277 -29.83 5.13 7.10
N ALA A 278 -29.79 4.20 8.05
CA ALA A 278 -30.85 3.24 8.29
C ALA A 278 -32.03 3.91 9.01
N SER A 279 -33.20 3.95 8.37
CA SER A 279 -34.48 4.30 9.02
C SER A 279 -35.15 3.09 9.66
N ASP A 280 -34.94 1.90 9.12
CA ASP A 280 -35.71 0.70 9.45
C ASP A 280 -34.82 -0.40 10.01
N LEU A 281 -35.15 -0.88 11.22
CA LEU A 281 -34.45 -2.00 11.89
C LEU A 281 -34.49 -3.32 11.07
N TYR A 282 -35.36 -3.40 10.06
CA TYR A 282 -35.59 -4.62 9.27
C TYR A 282 -34.74 -4.72 8.00
N ASN A 283 -34.05 -3.66 7.59
CA ASN A 283 -33.12 -3.74 6.47
C ASN A 283 -31.80 -4.36 6.93
N GLY A 284 -31.53 -5.61 6.50
CA GLY A 284 -30.32 -6.34 6.87
C GLY A 284 -29.00 -5.73 6.40
N SER A 285 -29.03 -4.63 5.62
CA SER A 285 -27.85 -3.87 5.22
C SER A 285 -28.18 -2.39 4.99
N SER A 286 -27.31 -1.51 5.49
CA SER A 286 -27.42 -0.05 5.42
C SER A 286 -26.17 0.61 4.81
N ILE A 287 -25.46 -0.12 3.94
CA ILE A 287 -24.27 0.39 3.26
C ILE A 287 -24.63 1.64 2.45
N VAL A 288 -23.95 2.73 2.76
CA VAL A 288 -23.92 3.97 1.96
C VAL A 288 -22.93 3.76 0.82
N SER A 289 -23.38 3.97 -0.42
CA SER A 289 -22.54 3.84 -1.60
C SER A 289 -22.00 5.18 -2.09
N SER A 290 -22.73 6.28 -1.84
CA SER A 290 -22.35 7.59 -2.35
C SER A 290 -22.90 8.73 -1.49
N ILE A 291 -22.08 9.76 -1.30
CA ILE A 291 -22.40 11.01 -0.62
C ILE A 291 -21.85 12.12 -1.51
N GLU A 292 -22.69 13.05 -1.92
CA GLU A 292 -22.30 14.18 -2.79
C GLU A 292 -23.03 15.45 -2.36
N PHE A 293 -22.32 16.58 -2.41
CA PHE A 293 -22.88 17.90 -2.16
C PHE A 293 -23.52 18.48 -3.43
N ASP A 294 -24.53 19.30 -3.22
CA ASP A 294 -25.05 20.16 -4.28
C ASP A 294 -24.02 21.24 -4.66
N ARG A 295 -24.30 21.99 -5.73
CA ARG A 295 -23.38 22.99 -6.29
C ARG A 295 -22.95 24.04 -5.26
N ASP A 296 -23.85 24.46 -4.38
CA ASP A 296 -23.63 25.55 -3.44
C ASP A 296 -23.12 25.04 -2.08
N CYS A 297 -23.03 23.72 -1.88
CA CYS A 297 -22.70 23.03 -0.63
C CYS A 297 -23.70 23.30 0.52
N ASP A 298 -24.92 23.71 0.20
CA ASP A 298 -26.01 23.91 1.17
C ASP A 298 -26.65 22.58 1.54
N TYR A 299 -26.70 21.64 0.58
CA TYR A 299 -27.30 20.33 0.76
C TYR A 299 -26.31 19.22 0.38
N PHE A 300 -26.44 18.08 1.04
CA PHE A 300 -25.78 16.85 0.61
C PHE A 300 -26.80 15.72 0.51
N ALA A 301 -26.61 14.86 -0.48
CA ALA A 301 -27.42 13.67 -0.67
C ALA A 301 -26.64 12.43 -0.25
N ILE A 302 -27.35 11.46 0.32
CA ILE A 302 -26.83 10.14 0.68
C ILE A 302 -27.65 9.08 -0.05
N ALA A 303 -26.97 8.14 -0.70
CA ALA A 303 -27.58 7.00 -1.36
C ALA A 303 -26.86 5.69 -1.04
N GLY A 304 -27.54 4.57 -1.28
CA GLY A 304 -27.03 3.26 -0.86
C GLY A 304 -27.97 2.08 -1.14
N VAL A 305 -27.72 0.99 -0.41
CA VAL A 305 -28.39 -0.29 -0.62
C VAL A 305 -29.84 -0.35 -0.11
N THR A 306 -30.28 0.66 0.64
CA THR A 306 -31.67 0.81 1.11
C THR A 306 -32.63 1.28 0.02
N LYS A 307 -32.12 1.54 -1.20
CA LYS A 307 -32.88 2.04 -2.36
C LYS A 307 -33.50 3.43 -2.16
N LYS A 308 -32.98 4.20 -1.21
CA LYS A 308 -33.42 5.55 -0.89
C LYS A 308 -32.32 6.55 -1.22
N ILE A 309 -32.69 7.75 -1.66
CA ILE A 309 -31.81 8.91 -1.72
C ILE A 309 -32.34 9.90 -0.71
N LYS A 310 -31.52 10.25 0.28
CA LYS A 310 -31.87 11.18 1.36
C LYS A 310 -31.09 12.47 1.19
N VAL A 311 -31.78 13.59 1.09
CA VAL A 311 -31.18 14.94 0.96
C VAL A 311 -31.24 15.63 2.31
N TYR A 312 -30.11 16.17 2.76
CA TYR A 312 -29.98 16.85 4.04
C TYR A 312 -29.44 18.26 3.83
N GLU A 313 -29.94 19.21 4.60
CA GLU A 313 -29.36 20.55 4.69
C GLU A 313 -28.13 20.53 5.60
N TYR A 314 -26.98 20.96 5.09
CA TYR A 314 -25.72 20.91 5.80
C TYR A 314 -25.72 21.77 7.07
N GLY A 315 -26.26 22.99 7.00
CA GLY A 315 -26.31 23.93 8.13
C GLY A 315 -27.08 23.37 9.32
N THR A 316 -28.25 22.77 9.06
CA THR A 316 -29.11 22.15 10.07
C THR A 316 -28.43 20.94 10.72
N VAL A 317 -27.74 20.12 9.92
CA VAL A 317 -27.04 18.92 10.41
C VAL A 317 -25.91 19.24 11.40
N ILE A 318 -25.17 20.34 11.19
CA ILE A 318 -24.02 20.68 12.06
C ILE A 318 -24.38 21.53 13.28
N GLN A 319 -25.54 22.20 13.27
CA GLN A 319 -25.99 23.06 14.36
C GLN A 319 -26.75 22.28 15.44
N ASP A 320 -27.60 21.35 15.02
CA ASP A 320 -28.48 20.63 15.93
C ASP A 320 -27.74 19.49 16.62
N ALA A 321 -27.59 19.58 17.93
CA ALA A 321 -27.16 18.46 18.78
C ALA A 321 -28.35 17.51 19.05
N VAL A 322 -28.91 16.95 17.99
CA VAL A 322 -30.02 16.00 18.06
C VAL A 322 -29.53 14.59 17.73
N ASP A 323 -30.11 13.59 18.41
CA ASP A 323 -29.76 12.19 18.17
C ASP A 323 -30.23 11.69 16.78
N ILE A 324 -31.20 12.37 16.16
CA ILE A 324 -31.83 11.95 14.91
C ILE A 324 -32.00 13.15 13.97
N HIS A 325 -31.35 13.09 12.81
CA HIS A 325 -31.53 14.07 11.73
C HIS A 325 -32.51 13.55 10.68
N TYR A 326 -33.56 14.34 10.43
CA TYR A 326 -34.53 14.05 9.37
C TYR A 326 -34.03 14.64 8.04
N PRO A 327 -34.14 13.90 6.92
CA PRO A 327 -33.83 14.44 5.61
C PRO A 327 -34.89 15.48 5.19
N GLU A 328 -34.45 16.50 4.46
CA GLU A 328 -35.32 17.50 3.83
C GLU A 328 -36.22 16.84 2.77
N ASN A 329 -35.66 15.90 2.02
CA ASN A 329 -36.39 15.11 1.05
C ASN A 329 -35.87 13.66 0.97
N GLU A 330 -36.78 12.72 0.70
CA GLU A 330 -36.47 11.31 0.52
C GLU A 330 -37.07 10.79 -0.79
N MET A 331 -36.22 10.29 -1.69
CA MET A 331 -36.62 9.69 -2.96
C MET A 331 -36.41 8.18 -2.91
N THR A 332 -37.34 7.41 -3.49
CA THR A 332 -37.26 5.94 -3.51
C THR A 332 -37.00 5.41 -4.93
N CYS A 333 -36.04 4.50 -5.03
CA CYS A 333 -35.66 3.78 -6.24
C CYS A 333 -36.12 2.31 -6.20
N ASN A 334 -36.20 1.67 -7.37
CA ASN A 334 -36.62 0.27 -7.46
C ASN A 334 -35.50 -0.71 -7.09
N SER A 335 -34.24 -0.27 -7.23
CA SER A 335 -33.04 -1.07 -6.99
C SER A 335 -32.04 -0.36 -6.08
N LYS A 336 -30.99 -1.09 -5.69
CA LYS A 336 -29.89 -0.56 -4.88
C LYS A 336 -29.13 0.49 -5.67
N ILE A 337 -28.74 1.58 -5.02
CA ILE A 337 -28.11 2.72 -5.67
C ILE A 337 -26.59 2.59 -5.54
N SER A 338 -25.87 2.77 -6.64
CA SER A 338 -24.40 2.66 -6.69
C SER A 338 -23.72 4.01 -6.56
N CYS A 339 -24.26 5.05 -7.19
CA CYS A 339 -23.65 6.37 -7.24
C CYS A 339 -24.73 7.44 -7.45
N ILE A 340 -24.44 8.64 -6.96
CA ILE A 340 -25.20 9.86 -7.24
C ILE A 340 -24.25 10.97 -7.69
N SER A 341 -24.76 11.97 -8.39
CA SER A 341 -23.99 13.13 -8.84
C SER A 341 -24.91 14.33 -8.99
N TRP A 342 -24.59 15.45 -8.33
CA TRP A 342 -25.31 16.71 -8.51
C TRP A 342 -24.81 17.46 -9.74
N SER A 343 -25.70 18.19 -10.40
CA SER A 343 -25.31 19.10 -11.47
C SER A 343 -24.56 20.32 -10.90
N SER A 344 -23.44 20.68 -11.53
CA SER A 344 -22.73 21.94 -11.23
C SER A 344 -23.42 23.19 -11.79
N TYR A 345 -24.55 23.03 -12.49
CA TYR A 345 -25.28 24.14 -13.12
C TYR A 345 -26.65 24.33 -12.48
N HIS A 346 -27.42 23.26 -12.36
CA HIS A 346 -28.79 23.29 -11.84
C HIS A 346 -28.83 22.75 -10.42
N LYS A 347 -29.09 23.62 -9.44
CA LYS A 347 -29.05 23.28 -7.99
C LYS A 347 -29.91 22.08 -7.61
N ASN A 348 -31.09 21.96 -8.23
CA ASN A 348 -32.04 20.89 -7.97
C ASN A 348 -31.77 19.59 -8.75
N LEU A 349 -30.89 19.60 -9.76
CA LEU A 349 -30.72 18.45 -10.64
C LEU A 349 -29.72 17.44 -10.06
N LEU A 350 -30.22 16.24 -9.76
CA LEU A 350 -29.46 15.13 -9.20
C LEU A 350 -29.58 13.90 -10.09
N ALA A 351 -28.47 13.25 -10.41
CA ALA A 351 -28.45 11.97 -11.10
C ALA A 351 -28.22 10.82 -10.12
N SER A 352 -28.78 9.66 -10.41
CA SER A 352 -28.52 8.42 -9.67
C SER A 352 -28.33 7.24 -10.63
N SER A 353 -27.38 6.35 -10.34
CA SER A 353 -27.23 5.06 -11.00
C SER A 353 -27.58 3.90 -10.07
N ASP A 354 -28.20 2.85 -10.61
CA ASP A 354 -28.64 1.70 -9.81
C ASP A 354 -28.17 0.33 -10.32
N TYR A 355 -28.49 -0.69 -9.54
CA TYR A 355 -28.08 -2.08 -9.79
C TYR A 355 -28.84 -2.76 -10.93
N GLU A 356 -29.89 -2.15 -11.46
CA GLU A 356 -30.58 -2.60 -12.67
C GLU A 356 -30.00 -1.99 -13.95
N GLY A 357 -29.04 -1.06 -13.81
CA GLY A 357 -28.47 -0.34 -14.96
C GLY A 357 -29.22 0.95 -15.29
N THR A 358 -30.21 1.34 -14.50
CA THR A 358 -30.97 2.57 -14.74
C THR A 358 -30.16 3.78 -14.30
N VAL A 359 -30.15 4.82 -15.14
CA VAL A 359 -29.69 6.16 -14.76
C VAL A 359 -30.90 7.09 -14.71
N ILE A 360 -31.18 7.65 -13.54
CA ILE A 360 -32.37 8.50 -13.32
C ILE A 360 -31.91 9.92 -13.03
N LEU A 361 -32.58 10.89 -13.67
CA LEU A 361 -32.45 12.30 -13.34
C LEU A 361 -33.62 12.73 -12.46
N TRP A 362 -33.30 13.31 -11.32
CA TRP A 362 -34.22 13.76 -10.29
C TRP A 362 -34.16 15.27 -10.15
N ASP A 363 -35.29 15.85 -9.79
CA ASP A 363 -35.29 17.06 -9.00
C ASP A 363 -35.15 16.65 -7.52
N GLY A 364 -34.01 16.96 -6.91
CA GLY A 364 -33.64 16.54 -5.56
C GLY A 364 -34.51 17.10 -4.44
N PHE A 365 -35.29 18.16 -4.69
CA PHE A 365 -36.15 18.78 -3.68
C PHE A 365 -37.62 18.40 -3.85
N THR A 366 -38.09 18.23 -5.10
CA THR A 366 -39.48 17.79 -5.36
C THR A 366 -39.63 16.28 -5.47
N GLY A 367 -38.52 15.56 -5.65
CA GLY A 367 -38.49 14.11 -5.86
C GLY A 367 -39.00 13.65 -7.23
N GLN A 368 -39.27 14.59 -8.15
CA GLN A 368 -39.77 14.25 -9.49
C GLN A 368 -38.66 13.66 -10.38
N ARG A 369 -39.01 12.64 -11.17
CA ARG A 369 -38.12 12.06 -12.17
C ARG A 369 -38.30 12.80 -13.49
N SER A 370 -37.25 13.47 -13.97
CA SER A 370 -37.28 14.18 -15.25
C SER A 370 -36.91 13.27 -16.43
N LYS A 371 -35.94 12.37 -16.24
CA LYS A 371 -35.51 11.37 -17.23
C LYS A 371 -35.19 10.03 -16.56
N VAL A 372 -35.43 8.96 -17.31
CA VAL A 372 -35.12 7.59 -16.91
C VAL A 372 -34.43 6.91 -18.09
N TYR A 373 -33.13 6.69 -17.98
CA TYR A 373 -32.32 6.07 -19.02
C TYR A 373 -32.14 4.57 -18.73
N GLN A 374 -32.62 3.73 -19.63
CA GLN A 374 -32.63 2.27 -19.50
C GLN A 374 -31.98 1.61 -20.72
N GLU A 375 -30.69 1.86 -20.93
CA GLU A 375 -29.94 1.20 -22.00
C GLU A 375 -28.77 0.35 -21.50
N HIS A 376 -28.36 0.48 -20.24
CA HIS A 376 -27.35 -0.43 -19.70
C HIS A 376 -28.00 -1.79 -19.41
N GLU A 377 -27.31 -2.86 -19.80
CA GLU A 377 -27.84 -4.24 -19.72
C GLU A 377 -27.54 -4.91 -18.37
N LYS A 378 -26.70 -4.25 -17.56
CA LYS A 378 -26.23 -4.72 -16.26
C LYS A 378 -26.10 -3.53 -15.30
N ARG A 379 -25.77 -3.84 -14.05
CA ARG A 379 -25.51 -2.86 -12.98
C ARG A 379 -24.65 -1.70 -13.45
N CYS A 380 -25.18 -0.50 -13.29
CA CYS A 380 -24.44 0.73 -13.47
C CYS A 380 -23.75 1.08 -12.15
N TRP A 381 -22.44 1.32 -12.19
CA TRP A 381 -21.64 1.59 -10.98
C TRP A 381 -21.47 3.06 -10.66
N SER A 382 -21.50 3.90 -11.68
CA SER A 382 -21.13 5.31 -11.53
C SER A 382 -21.85 6.17 -12.54
N VAL A 383 -22.22 7.37 -12.10
CA VAL A 383 -22.76 8.44 -12.93
C VAL A 383 -22.05 9.74 -12.58
N ASP A 384 -21.77 10.58 -13.57
CA ASP A 384 -21.16 11.89 -13.33
C ASP A 384 -21.69 12.94 -14.31
N PHE A 385 -22.04 14.11 -13.79
CA PHE A 385 -22.33 15.28 -14.63
C PHE A 385 -21.04 15.90 -15.18
N ASN A 386 -21.14 16.44 -16.39
CA ASN A 386 -20.06 17.22 -16.96
C ASN A 386 -19.99 18.60 -16.27
N LEU A 387 -18.82 18.91 -15.73
CA LEU A 387 -18.58 20.17 -15.02
C LEU A 387 -18.62 21.39 -15.95
N MET A 388 -18.40 21.19 -17.26
CA MET A 388 -18.25 22.23 -18.28
C MET A 388 -19.36 22.20 -19.35
N ASP A 389 -20.35 21.30 -19.22
CA ASP A 389 -21.54 21.24 -20.09
C ASP A 389 -22.79 20.85 -19.27
N PRO A 390 -23.77 21.76 -19.10
CA PRO A 390 -24.95 21.51 -18.25
C PRO A 390 -25.82 20.34 -18.70
N LYS A 391 -25.71 19.93 -19.96
CA LYS A 391 -26.60 18.91 -20.56
C LYS A 391 -25.98 17.52 -20.53
N LEU A 392 -24.66 17.41 -20.41
CA LEU A 392 -23.97 16.14 -20.59
C LEU A 392 -23.73 15.44 -19.26
N LEU A 393 -23.99 14.15 -19.22
CA LEU A 393 -23.57 13.27 -18.14
C LEU A 393 -23.07 11.94 -18.71
N ALA A 394 -22.31 11.20 -17.92
CA ALA A 394 -21.75 9.91 -18.30
C ALA A 394 -22.09 8.86 -17.25
N SER A 395 -22.19 7.61 -17.67
CA SER A 395 -22.36 6.47 -16.76
C SER A 395 -21.52 5.27 -17.19
N GLY A 396 -21.05 4.50 -16.21
CA GLY A 396 -20.25 3.28 -16.40
C GLY A 396 -20.93 2.05 -15.80
N SER A 397 -20.85 0.90 -16.47
CA SER A 397 -21.58 -0.31 -16.10
C SER A 397 -20.75 -1.61 -16.23
N ASP A 398 -21.26 -2.67 -15.60
CA ASP A 398 -20.80 -4.06 -15.76
C ASP A 398 -21.03 -4.63 -17.17
N ASP A 399 -21.78 -3.93 -18.03
CA ASP A 399 -21.93 -4.27 -19.46
C ASP A 399 -20.72 -3.85 -20.32
N ALA A 400 -19.64 -3.38 -19.67
CA ALA A 400 -18.41 -2.90 -20.28
C ALA A 400 -18.62 -1.69 -21.21
N LYS A 401 -19.66 -0.88 -20.98
CA LYS A 401 -19.91 0.36 -21.72
C LYS A 401 -19.81 1.58 -20.81
N VAL A 402 -19.26 2.66 -21.36
CA VAL A 402 -19.48 4.02 -20.87
C VAL A 402 -20.50 4.68 -21.79
N LYS A 403 -21.66 5.05 -21.26
CA LYS A 403 -22.69 5.77 -22.02
C LYS A 403 -22.64 7.25 -21.70
N LEU A 404 -22.79 8.07 -22.72
CA LEU A 404 -23.00 9.52 -22.60
C LEU A 404 -24.46 9.83 -22.81
N TRP A 405 -25.01 10.69 -21.96
CA TRP A 405 -26.40 11.11 -22.00
C TRP A 405 -26.49 12.62 -22.12
N SER A 406 -27.54 13.08 -22.78
CA SER A 406 -27.93 14.48 -22.81
C SER A 406 -29.25 14.63 -22.08
N THR A 407 -29.37 15.58 -21.14
CA THR A 407 -30.61 15.88 -20.42
C THR A 407 -31.80 16.18 -21.33
N ASN A 408 -31.52 16.59 -22.57
CA ASN A 408 -32.53 16.98 -23.57
C ASN A 408 -33.00 15.82 -24.45
N LEU A 409 -32.35 14.65 -24.39
CA LEU A 409 -32.63 13.49 -25.23
C LEU A 409 -33.04 12.31 -24.36
N ASP A 410 -33.79 11.37 -24.92
CA ASP A 410 -34.23 10.17 -24.19
C ASP A 410 -33.24 9.01 -24.32
N ASN A 411 -32.38 9.03 -25.35
CA ASN A 411 -31.41 7.99 -25.64
C ASN A 411 -29.97 8.50 -25.47
N SER A 412 -29.01 7.59 -25.30
CA SER A 412 -27.59 7.93 -25.22
C SER A 412 -27.09 8.60 -26.51
N VAL A 413 -26.25 9.62 -26.34
CA VAL A 413 -25.66 10.35 -27.47
C VAL A 413 -24.43 9.66 -28.04
N ALA A 414 -23.75 8.88 -27.20
CA ALA A 414 -22.59 8.08 -27.59
C ALA A 414 -22.36 6.95 -26.58
N SER A 415 -21.63 5.93 -27.01
CA SER A 415 -21.17 4.83 -26.17
C SER A 415 -19.70 4.54 -26.46
N ILE A 416 -18.91 4.32 -25.41
CA ILE A 416 -17.53 3.85 -25.49
C ILE A 416 -17.52 2.39 -25.00
N GLU A 417 -16.98 1.49 -25.80
CA GLU A 417 -16.82 0.09 -25.43
C GLU A 417 -15.47 -0.12 -24.73
N ALA A 418 -15.53 -0.52 -23.46
CA ALA A 418 -14.37 -0.90 -22.68
C ALA A 418 -14.09 -2.40 -22.81
N LYS A 419 -12.88 -2.83 -22.43
CA LYS A 419 -12.48 -4.24 -22.51
C LYS A 419 -13.04 -5.10 -21.37
N ALA A 420 -13.48 -4.46 -20.29
CA ALA A 420 -14.06 -5.11 -19.11
C ALA A 420 -15.00 -4.14 -18.41
N ASN A 421 -15.61 -4.58 -17.30
CA ASN A 421 -16.55 -3.80 -16.50
C ASN A 421 -16.00 -2.42 -16.14
N VAL A 422 -16.86 -1.40 -16.20
CA VAL A 422 -16.51 -0.03 -15.83
C VAL A 422 -17.01 0.24 -14.41
N CYS A 423 -16.09 0.54 -13.51
CA CYS A 423 -16.38 0.70 -12.09
C CYS A 423 -16.64 2.16 -11.68
N CYS A 424 -16.01 3.11 -12.37
CA CYS A 424 -16.18 4.53 -12.10
C CYS A 424 -16.00 5.37 -13.36
N VAL A 425 -16.72 6.49 -13.46
CA VAL A 425 -16.55 7.49 -14.52
C VAL A 425 -16.40 8.87 -13.88
N LYS A 426 -15.58 9.74 -14.48
CA LYS A 426 -15.46 11.13 -14.04
C LYS A 426 -15.09 12.04 -15.19
N PHE A 427 -15.78 13.17 -15.30
CA PHE A 427 -15.40 14.24 -16.22
C PHE A 427 -14.19 15.02 -15.72
N SER A 428 -13.38 15.51 -16.65
CA SER A 428 -12.32 16.47 -16.34
C SER A 428 -12.92 17.80 -15.86
N PRO A 429 -12.34 18.41 -14.80
CA PRO A 429 -12.75 19.74 -14.36
C PRO A 429 -12.25 20.86 -15.28
N SER A 430 -11.40 20.57 -16.27
CA SER A 430 -10.78 21.59 -17.14
C SER A 430 -11.23 21.51 -18.59
N SER A 431 -11.93 20.45 -18.99
CA SER A 431 -12.39 20.27 -20.37
C SER A 431 -13.70 19.50 -20.42
N ARG A 432 -14.68 20.05 -21.15
CA ARG A 432 -15.97 19.36 -21.39
C ARG A 432 -15.84 18.08 -22.22
N TYR A 433 -14.72 17.87 -22.91
CA TYR A 433 -14.52 16.74 -23.82
C TYR A 433 -13.67 15.63 -23.21
N HIS A 434 -13.12 15.81 -22.00
CA HIS A 434 -12.24 14.83 -21.39
C HIS A 434 -12.94 14.05 -20.30
N LEU A 435 -12.79 12.73 -20.33
CA LEU A 435 -13.38 11.80 -19.38
C LEU A 435 -12.37 10.72 -19.00
N ALA A 436 -12.29 10.41 -17.71
CA ALA A 436 -11.55 9.26 -17.21
C ALA A 436 -12.51 8.22 -16.66
N PHE A 437 -12.19 6.95 -16.83
CA PHE A 437 -12.94 5.86 -16.19
C PHE A 437 -12.01 4.75 -15.71
N GLY A 438 -12.34 4.18 -14.54
CA GLY A 438 -11.66 3.02 -13.98
C GLY A 438 -12.32 1.74 -14.47
N CYS A 439 -11.49 0.79 -14.89
CA CYS A 439 -11.94 -0.46 -15.47
C CYS A 439 -11.45 -1.67 -14.67
N ALA A 440 -12.20 -2.77 -14.76
CA ALA A 440 -11.85 -4.04 -14.15
C ALA A 440 -10.59 -4.68 -14.76
N ASP A 441 -10.06 -4.15 -15.88
CA ASP A 441 -8.77 -4.52 -16.48
C ASP A 441 -7.55 -3.94 -15.73
N HIS A 442 -7.77 -3.34 -14.56
CA HIS A 442 -6.74 -2.78 -13.67
C HIS A 442 -6.09 -1.51 -14.23
N CYS A 443 -6.74 -0.85 -15.18
CA CYS A 443 -6.28 0.39 -15.78
C CYS A 443 -7.27 1.53 -15.57
N VAL A 444 -6.75 2.76 -15.60
CA VAL A 444 -7.56 3.96 -15.82
C VAL A 444 -7.46 4.32 -17.29
N HIS A 445 -8.59 4.49 -17.94
CA HIS A 445 -8.67 4.90 -19.33
C HIS A 445 -9.08 6.37 -19.41
N TYR A 446 -8.36 7.15 -20.21
CA TYR A 446 -8.61 8.57 -20.42
C TYR A 446 -8.93 8.85 -21.88
N TYR A 447 -10.08 9.47 -22.13
CA TYR A 447 -10.69 9.64 -23.45
C TYR A 447 -10.99 11.10 -23.77
N ASP A 448 -10.88 11.41 -25.06
CA ASP A 448 -11.48 12.59 -25.67
C ASP A 448 -12.80 12.15 -26.34
N LEU A 449 -13.91 12.72 -25.89
CA LEU A 449 -15.24 12.39 -26.37
C LEU A 449 -15.46 12.77 -27.85
N ARG A 450 -14.59 13.60 -28.43
CA ARG A 450 -14.61 13.92 -29.87
C ARG A 450 -14.11 12.75 -30.73
N ASN A 451 -13.31 11.84 -30.16
CA ASN A 451 -12.83 10.64 -30.82
C ASN A 451 -12.83 9.44 -29.86
N THR A 452 -13.95 8.73 -29.81
CA THR A 452 -14.15 7.58 -28.91
C THR A 452 -13.55 6.27 -29.42
N LYS A 453 -12.90 6.25 -30.60
CA LYS A 453 -12.34 5.02 -31.17
C LYS A 453 -11.10 4.52 -30.40
N GLN A 454 -10.36 5.43 -29.79
CA GLN A 454 -9.13 5.09 -29.07
C GLN A 454 -8.97 5.99 -27.83
N PRO A 455 -8.46 5.43 -26.72
CA PRO A 455 -8.12 6.24 -25.56
C PRO A 455 -6.96 7.19 -25.90
N ILE A 456 -6.94 8.37 -25.28
CA ILE A 456 -5.77 9.24 -25.30
C ILE A 456 -4.64 8.54 -24.52
N MET A 457 -4.96 8.04 -23.32
CA MET A 457 -4.02 7.37 -22.43
C MET A 457 -4.67 6.20 -21.71
N VAL A 458 -3.87 5.17 -21.44
CA VAL A 458 -4.22 4.03 -20.58
C VAL A 458 -3.18 3.94 -19.47
N PHE A 459 -3.56 4.34 -18.26
CA PHE A 459 -2.68 4.32 -17.10
C PHE A 459 -2.66 2.92 -16.49
N LYS A 460 -1.47 2.32 -16.45
CA LYS A 460 -1.22 0.99 -15.90
C LYS A 460 -0.47 1.08 -14.59
N GLY A 461 -0.75 0.18 -13.65
CA GLY A 461 -0.01 0.06 -12.39
C GLY A 461 -0.78 -0.66 -11.29
N HIS A 462 -2.11 -0.56 -11.30
CA HIS A 462 -2.95 -1.31 -10.36
C HIS A 462 -2.87 -2.82 -10.61
N ARG A 463 -3.01 -3.60 -9.53
CA ARG A 463 -3.01 -5.07 -9.55
C ARG A 463 -4.41 -5.68 -9.46
N LYS A 464 -5.42 -4.82 -9.31
CA LYS A 464 -6.84 -5.17 -9.17
C LYS A 464 -7.68 -4.12 -9.91
N ALA A 465 -8.97 -4.39 -10.02
CA ALA A 465 -9.93 -3.49 -10.64
C ALA A 465 -9.84 -2.09 -10.03
N VAL A 466 -9.86 -1.06 -10.88
CA VAL A 466 -9.84 0.33 -10.42
C VAL A 466 -11.23 0.72 -9.98
N SER A 467 -11.42 0.82 -8.67
CA SER A 467 -12.71 1.06 -8.04
C SER A 467 -13.15 2.53 -8.16
N TYR A 468 -12.21 3.46 -8.00
CA TYR A 468 -12.46 4.90 -8.10
C TYR A 468 -11.36 5.59 -8.91
N ALA A 469 -11.76 6.61 -9.67
CA ALA A 469 -10.88 7.54 -10.35
C ALA A 469 -11.48 8.95 -10.21
N LYS A 470 -10.70 9.90 -9.70
CA LYS A 470 -11.11 11.29 -9.49
C LYS A 470 -10.00 12.22 -10.01
N PHE A 471 -10.38 13.38 -10.52
CA PHE A 471 -9.44 14.42 -10.90
C PHE A 471 -9.05 15.24 -9.66
N VAL A 472 -7.75 15.33 -9.39
CA VAL A 472 -7.20 16.27 -8.39
C VAL A 472 -7.13 17.67 -9.01
N SER A 473 -6.72 17.73 -10.27
CA SER A 473 -6.65 18.93 -11.09
C SER A 473 -6.93 18.58 -12.56
N GLY A 474 -6.81 19.54 -13.48
CA GLY A 474 -6.91 19.26 -14.92
C GLY A 474 -5.83 18.29 -15.44
N GLU A 475 -4.70 18.22 -14.75
CA GLU A 475 -3.51 17.47 -15.14
C GLU A 475 -3.31 16.17 -14.34
N GLU A 476 -3.94 16.06 -13.17
CA GLU A 476 -3.69 14.96 -12.22
C GLU A 476 -4.94 14.14 -11.93
N ILE A 477 -4.80 12.82 -12.02
CA ILE A 477 -5.85 11.84 -11.70
C ILE A 477 -5.36 10.97 -10.54
N VAL A 478 -6.19 10.85 -9.50
CA VAL A 478 -6.00 9.89 -8.41
C VAL A 478 -6.91 8.68 -8.62
N SER A 479 -6.41 7.48 -8.35
CA SER A 479 -7.16 6.23 -8.52
C SER A 479 -6.88 5.23 -7.40
N ALA A 480 -7.87 4.37 -7.11
CA ALA A 480 -7.85 3.40 -6.01
C ALA A 480 -8.36 2.02 -6.41
#